data_AF-A0A7J0D4Z2-F1
#
_entry.id   AF-A0A7J0D4Z2-F1
#
_cell.length_a   1.000
_cell.length_b   1.000
_cell.length_c   1.000
_cell.angle_alpha   90.00
_cell.angle_beta   90.00
_cell.angle_gamma   90.00
#
_symmetry.space_group_name_H-M   'P 1'
#
loop_
_entity.id
_entity.type
_entity.pdbx_description
1 polymer ?
#
loop_
_entity_poly.entity_id
_entity_poly.type
_entity_poly.pdbx_seq_one_letter_code
_entity_poly.pdbx_strand_id
1 'polypeptide(L)'
;MLALRTVLKARLARGLTSVIDATSTHAAHRRALLDLARDHSMPTVALVLPTPLPLCLERNARRPGNRKVPDAVVLRQHADVSAALSGLSGEGFDRVLFADSQDHTDHADGGTQGRVTGG
;
A
#
# COMPACT_ATOMS: atom_id res chain seq x y z
N MET A 1 12.20 -1.43 -11.82
CA MET A 1 11.32 -2.49 -11.26
C MET A 1 12.07 -3.76 -10.85
N LEU A 2 13.13 -4.16 -11.56
CA LEU A 2 13.88 -5.39 -11.28
C LEU A 2 14.49 -5.43 -9.86
N ALA A 3 15.06 -4.30 -9.39
CA ALA A 3 15.69 -4.22 -8.07
C ALA A 3 14.74 -4.55 -6.91
N LEU A 4 13.51 -4.01 -6.92
CA LEU A 4 12.50 -4.32 -5.90
C LEU A 4 12.20 -5.82 -5.85
N ARG A 5 11.98 -6.45 -7.01
CA ARG A 5 11.68 -7.89 -7.09
C ARG A 5 12.84 -8.75 -6.61
N THR A 6 14.08 -8.39 -6.94
CA THR A 6 15.27 -9.11 -6.50
C THR A 6 15.42 -9.08 -4.98
N VAL A 7 15.29 -7.90 -4.37
CA VAL A 7 15.38 -7.74 -2.91
C VAL A 7 14.22 -8.47 -2.23
N LEU A 8 13.00 -8.33 -2.75
CA LEU A 8 11.83 -9.01 -2.22
C LEU A 8 12.04 -10.54 -2.24
N LYS A 9 12.44 -11.10 -3.38
CA LYS A 9 12.71 -12.54 -3.50
C LYS A 9 13.71 -13.04 -2.45
N ALA A 10 14.81 -12.31 -2.25
CA ALA A 10 15.81 -12.67 -1.25
C ALA A 10 15.26 -12.63 0.19
N ARG A 11 14.36 -11.68 0.48
CA ARG A 11 13.70 -11.57 1.79
C ARG A 11 12.67 -12.68 2.02
N LEU A 12 11.82 -12.96 1.02
CA LEU A 12 10.81 -14.00 1.12
C LEU A 12 11.43 -15.41 1.23
N ALA A 13 12.55 -15.66 0.53
CA ALA A 13 13.32 -16.90 0.70
C ALA A 13 13.83 -17.13 2.14
N ARG A 14 13.90 -16.07 2.95
CA ARG A 14 14.30 -16.10 4.36
C ARG A 14 13.10 -16.01 5.32
N GLY A 15 11.87 -16.06 4.82
CA GLY A 15 10.64 -15.91 5.61
C GLY A 15 10.45 -14.52 6.23
N LEU A 16 11.12 -13.49 5.69
CA LEU A 16 11.08 -12.15 6.27
C LEU A 16 9.88 -11.34 5.76
N THR A 17 9.05 -10.86 6.68
CA THR A 17 7.96 -9.92 6.40
C THR A 17 8.51 -8.71 5.64
N SER A 18 7.84 -8.34 4.55
CA SER A 18 8.29 -7.30 3.63
C SER A 18 7.12 -6.37 3.30
N VAL A 19 7.33 -5.06 3.52
CA VAL A 19 6.36 -4.02 3.17
C VAL A 19 6.83 -3.35 1.89
N ILE A 20 5.91 -3.19 0.94
CA ILE A 20 6.16 -2.52 -0.33
C ILE A 20 5.36 -1.23 -0.33
N ASP A 21 6.03 -0.12 0.00
CA ASP A 21 5.43 1.21 -0.11
C ASP A 21 5.57 1.70 -1.56
N ALA A 22 4.51 1.54 -2.34
CA ALA A 22 4.44 2.03 -3.69
C ALA A 22 3.01 2.41 -4.04
N THR A 23 2.85 3.49 -4.80
CA THR A 23 1.61 3.80 -5.52
C THR A 23 1.45 2.83 -6.70
N SER A 24 1.37 1.52 -6.40
CA SER A 24 1.26 0.45 -7.38
C SER A 24 -0.10 0.49 -8.04
N THR A 25 -0.27 1.43 -8.97
CA THR A 25 -1.55 1.70 -9.64
C THR A 25 -1.92 0.61 -10.64
N HIS A 26 -0.93 -0.07 -11.22
CA HIS A 26 -1.14 -1.06 -12.27
C HIS A 26 -1.36 -2.47 -11.68
N ALA A 27 -2.50 -3.09 -12.01
CA ALA A 27 -2.84 -4.44 -11.55
C ALA A 27 -1.78 -5.49 -11.91
N ALA A 28 -1.17 -5.39 -13.10
CA ALA A 28 -0.08 -6.28 -13.51
C ALA A 28 1.13 -6.25 -12.55
N HIS A 29 1.43 -5.09 -11.96
CA HIS A 29 2.49 -4.96 -10.98
C HIS A 29 2.13 -5.68 -9.68
N ARG A 30 0.90 -5.51 -9.18
CA ARG A 30 0.40 -6.19 -7.98
C ARG A 30 0.36 -7.70 -8.19
N ARG A 31 -0.10 -8.15 -9.36
CA ARG A 31 -0.12 -9.58 -9.73
C ARG A 31 1.26 -10.22 -9.64
N ALA A 32 2.29 -9.57 -10.19
CA ALA A 32 3.65 -10.08 -10.14
C ALA A 32 4.21 -10.18 -8.70
N LEU A 33 3.74 -9.34 -7.78
CA LEU A 33 4.11 -9.40 -6.35
C LEU A 33 3.36 -10.51 -5.63
N LEU A 34 2.08 -10.68 -5.92
CA LEU A 34 1.25 -11.77 -5.40
C LEU A 34 1.78 -13.15 -5.82
N ASP A 35 2.12 -13.30 -7.10
CA ASP A 35 2.68 -14.57 -7.61
C ASP A 35 4.02 -14.89 -6.92
N LEU A 36 4.88 -13.88 -6.72
CA LEU A 36 6.14 -14.08 -5.98
C LEU A 36 5.91 -14.44 -4.50
N ALA A 37 4.90 -13.87 -3.84
CA ALA A 37 4.57 -14.24 -2.47
C ALA A 37 4.05 -15.69 -2.37
N ARG A 38 3.22 -16.11 -3.33
CA ARG A 38 2.71 -17.49 -3.44
C ARG A 38 3.83 -18.50 -3.66
N ASP A 39 4.79 -18.19 -4.54
CA ASP A 39 5.97 -19.04 -4.79
C ASP A 39 6.79 -19.32 -3.50
N HIS A 40 6.67 -18.43 -2.51
CA HIS A 40 7.35 -18.53 -1.21
C HIS A 40 6.41 -18.87 -0.05
N SER A 41 5.15 -19.24 -0.33
CA SER A 41 4.13 -19.57 0.69
C SER A 41 3.92 -18.45 1.73
N MET A 42 4.06 -17.19 1.31
CA MET A 42 3.93 -16.04 2.18
C MET A 42 2.51 -15.43 2.09
N PRO A 43 1.86 -15.12 3.23
CA PRO A 43 0.58 -14.44 3.21
C PRO A 43 0.72 -13.01 2.68
N THR A 44 -0.34 -12.53 2.04
CA THR A 44 -0.41 -11.25 1.32
C THR A 44 -1.52 -10.37 1.86
N VAL A 45 -1.17 -9.13 2.18
CA VAL A 45 -2.11 -8.14 2.69
C VAL A 45 -2.02 -6.87 1.85
N ALA A 46 -3.15 -6.40 1.35
CA ALA A 46 -3.25 -5.07 0.77
C ALA A 46 -3.70 -4.07 1.86
N LEU A 47 -2.90 -3.03 2.10
CA LEU A 47 -3.26 -1.91 2.98
C LEU A 47 -3.64 -0.71 2.13
N VAL A 48 -4.91 -0.33 2.17
CA VAL A 48 -5.48 0.80 1.43
C VAL A 48 -5.52 2.04 2.33
N LEU A 49 -4.99 3.15 1.83
CA LEU A 49 -5.04 4.45 2.49
C LEU A 49 -6.03 5.36 1.72
N PRO A 50 -7.31 5.42 2.10
CA PRO A 50 -8.32 6.22 1.39
C PRO A 50 -8.21 7.71 1.74
N THR A 51 -7.03 8.32 1.53
CA THR A 51 -6.79 9.72 1.83
C THR A 51 -7.50 10.60 0.81
N PRO A 52 -8.38 11.54 1.23
CA PRO A 52 -9.08 12.42 0.30
C PRO A 52 -8.12 13.27 -0.54
N LEU A 53 -8.43 13.44 -1.83
CA LEU A 53 -7.62 14.25 -2.76
C LEU A 53 -7.27 15.65 -2.24
N PRO A 54 -8.19 16.44 -1.63
CA PRO A 54 -7.82 17.76 -1.09
C PRO A 54 -6.69 17.69 -0.07
N LEU A 55 -6.72 16.68 0.81
CA LEU A 55 -5.69 16.46 1.82
C LEU A 55 -4.37 15.98 1.19
N CYS A 56 -4.42 15.18 0.12
CA CYS A 56 -3.23 14.81 -0.65
C CYS A 56 -2.55 16.03 -1.27
N LEU A 57 -3.31 16.94 -1.87
CA LEU A 57 -2.80 18.18 -2.46
C LEU A 57 -2.24 19.11 -1.39
N GLU A 58 -2.95 19.30 -0.29
CA GLU A 58 -2.48 20.07 0.87
C GLU A 58 -1.15 19.53 1.41
N ARG A 59 -1.07 18.21 1.64
CA ARG A 59 0.15 17.54 2.10
C ARG A 59 1.28 17.65 1.07
N ASN A 60 1.00 17.54 -0.23
CA ASN A 60 1.99 17.73 -1.30
C ASN A 60 2.52 19.16 -1.35
N ALA A 61 1.66 20.16 -1.16
CA ALA A 61 2.06 21.57 -1.16
C ALA A 61 3.05 21.91 -0.03
N ARG A 62 2.95 21.22 1.12
CA ARG A 62 3.85 21.34 2.27
C ARG A 62 5.16 20.55 2.14
N ARG A 63 5.32 19.69 1.11
CA ARG A 63 6.56 18.91 0.94
C ARG A 63 7.71 19.83 0.52
N PRO A 64 8.95 19.55 1.00
CA PRO A 64 10.14 20.22 0.49
C PRO A 64 10.26 20.11 -1.03
N GLY A 65 10.81 21.12 -1.71
CA GLY A 65 10.80 21.22 -3.16
C GLY A 65 11.38 20.01 -3.91
N ASN A 66 12.38 19.33 -3.34
CA ASN A 66 12.96 18.11 -3.92
C ASN A 66 12.06 16.86 -3.81
N ARG A 67 10.98 16.93 -3.03
CA ARG A 67 10.01 15.84 -2.81
C ARG A 67 8.57 16.23 -3.19
N LYS A 68 8.33 17.50 -3.48
CA LYS A 68 7.05 17.98 -4.01
C LYS A 68 6.94 17.57 -5.48
N VAL A 69 5.81 16.99 -5.83
CA VAL A 69 5.49 16.65 -7.22
C VAL A 69 4.48 17.66 -7.79
N PRO A 70 4.35 17.79 -9.13
CA PRO A 70 3.29 18.59 -9.73
C PRO A 70 1.90 18.07 -9.34
N ASP A 71 0.93 18.97 -9.14
CA ASP A 71 -0.42 18.61 -8.70
C ASP A 71 -1.13 17.67 -9.69
N ALA A 72 -0.85 17.81 -10.99
CA ALA A 72 -1.33 16.90 -12.02
C ALA A 72 -0.92 15.43 -11.78
N VAL A 73 0.25 15.20 -11.19
CA VAL A 73 0.72 13.85 -10.82
C VAL A 73 -0.10 13.31 -9.65
N VAL A 74 -0.40 14.14 -8.65
CA VAL A 74 -1.22 13.76 -7.49
C VAL A 74 -2.65 13.42 -7.92
N LEU A 75 -3.24 14.25 -8.79
CA LEU A 75 -4.57 14.04 -9.37
C LEU A 75 -4.64 12.70 -10.11
N ARG A 76 -3.67 12.44 -10.98
CA ARG A 76 -3.60 11.19 -11.74
C ARG A 76 -3.42 9.98 -10.82
N GLN A 77 -2.48 10.03 -9.88
CA GLN A 77 -2.26 8.93 -8.92
C GLN A 77 -3.50 8.64 -8.09
N HIS A 78 -4.22 9.67 -7.64
CA HIS A 78 -5.46 9.50 -6.90
C HIS A 78 -6.53 8.80 -7.76
N ALA A 79 -6.74 9.25 -8.99
CA ALA A 79 -7.70 8.62 -9.91
C ALA A 79 -7.35 7.15 -10.20
N ASP A 80 -6.07 6.88 -10.50
CA ASP A 80 -5.58 5.53 -10.76
C ASP A 80 -5.79 4.59 -9.55
N VAL A 81 -5.51 5.07 -8.33
CA VAL A 81 -5.75 4.30 -7.10
C VAL A 81 -7.24 4.07 -6.90
N SER A 82 -8.07 5.10 -7.00
CA SER A 82 -9.53 4.96 -6.84
C SER A 82 -10.12 3.95 -7.82
N ALA A 83 -9.67 3.95 -9.06
CA ALA A 83 -10.10 2.97 -10.06
C ALA A 83 -9.63 1.54 -9.72
N ALA A 84 -8.43 1.38 -9.16
CA ALA A 84 -7.91 0.07 -8.78
C ALA A 84 -8.61 -0.56 -7.57
N LEU A 85 -9.19 0.25 -6.67
CA LEU A 85 -9.83 -0.25 -5.44
C LEU A 85 -11.00 -1.19 -5.70
N SER A 86 -11.77 -0.96 -6.77
CA SER A 86 -12.94 -1.79 -7.10
C SER A 86 -12.57 -3.23 -7.49
N GLY A 87 -11.38 -3.44 -8.06
CA GLY A 87 -10.89 -4.76 -8.48
C GLY A 87 -10.01 -5.46 -7.45
N LEU A 88 -9.61 -4.77 -6.37
CA LEU A 88 -8.56 -5.23 -5.47
C LEU A 88 -8.90 -6.54 -4.74
N SER A 89 -10.17 -6.73 -4.38
CA SER A 89 -10.67 -7.96 -3.74
C SER A 89 -10.55 -9.19 -4.65
N GLY A 90 -10.59 -9.00 -5.97
CA GLY A 90 -10.47 -10.08 -6.96
C GLY A 90 -9.05 -10.47 -7.33
N GLU A 91 -8.03 -9.74 -6.86
CA GLU A 91 -6.63 -9.99 -7.26
C GLU A 91 -5.98 -11.17 -6.54
N GLY A 92 -6.59 -11.62 -5.44
CA GLY A 92 -6.15 -12.76 -4.64
C GLY A 92 -5.18 -12.40 -3.51
N PHE A 93 -5.40 -11.26 -2.86
CA PHE A 93 -4.84 -10.97 -1.54
C PHE A 93 -5.55 -11.80 -0.48
N ASP A 94 -4.82 -12.28 0.53
CA ASP A 94 -5.43 -13.00 1.65
C ASP A 94 -6.28 -12.07 2.53
N ARG A 95 -5.87 -10.81 2.64
CA ARG A 95 -6.63 -9.75 3.33
C ARG A 95 -6.50 -8.42 2.61
N VAL A 96 -7.58 -7.66 2.60
CA VAL A 96 -7.61 -6.25 2.21
C VAL A 96 -8.04 -5.44 3.43
N LEU A 97 -7.18 -4.53 3.87
CA LEU A 97 -7.40 -3.66 5.02
C LEU A 97 -7.48 -2.22 4.56
N PHE A 98 -8.38 -1.45 5.15
CA PHE A 98 -8.48 -0.01 4.95
C PHE A 98 -7.97 0.67 6.21
N ALA A 99 -7.00 1.58 6.06
CA ALA A 99 -6.61 2.43 7.17
C ALA A 99 -7.75 3.38 7.47
N ASP A 100 -8.28 3.29 8.68
CA ASP A 100 -9.23 4.27 9.14
C ASP A 100 -8.49 5.58 9.38
N SER A 101 -9.07 6.69 8.93
CA SER A 101 -8.42 8.00 8.91
C SER A 101 -8.27 8.64 10.31
N GLN A 102 -8.49 7.88 11.37
CA GLN A 102 -8.63 8.33 12.75
C GLN A 102 -7.79 7.47 13.72
N ASP A 103 -6.50 7.28 13.44
CA ASP A 103 -5.59 6.89 14.52
C ASP A 103 -4.24 7.59 14.32
N HIS A 104 -4.15 8.82 14.84
CA HIS A 104 -2.87 9.43 15.18
C HIS A 104 -2.41 8.80 16.50
N THR A 105 -1.94 7.56 16.44
CA THR A 105 -1.19 6.98 17.55
C THR A 105 0.24 7.50 17.46
N ASP A 106 0.45 8.65 18.10
CA ASP A 106 1.77 9.11 18.49
C ASP A 106 2.46 7.95 19.23
N HIS A 107 3.72 7.66 18.88
CA HIS A 107 4.45 6.54 19.48
C HIS A 107 4.71 6.83 20.96
N ALA A 108 3.80 6.36 21.81
CA ALA A 108 4.01 6.08 23.21
C ALA A 108 3.42 4.70 23.52
N ASP A 109 4.33 3.74 23.67
CA ASP A 109 4.29 2.51 24.44
C ASP A 109 2.93 1.81 24.74
N GLY A 110 2.85 0.54 24.33
CA GLY A 110 2.04 -0.49 25.01
C GLY A 110 0.64 -0.79 24.46
N GLY A 111 0.45 -2.03 23.98
CA GLY A 111 -0.83 -2.73 24.00
C GLY A 111 -1.60 -2.83 22.68
N THR A 112 -1.34 -3.89 21.91
CA THR A 112 -2.14 -4.29 20.75
C THR A 112 -3.57 -4.63 21.17
N GLN A 113 -4.57 -3.91 20.66
CA GLN A 113 -5.91 -4.46 20.50
C GLN A 113 -6.52 -4.04 19.16
N GLY A 114 -6.27 -4.86 18.14
CA GLY A 114 -6.89 -4.74 16.83
C GLY A 114 -8.36 -5.15 16.89
N ARG A 115 -9.26 -4.22 16.56
CA ARG A 115 -10.70 -4.49 16.44
C ARG A 115 -10.98 -5.13 15.08
N VAL A 116 -11.35 -6.40 15.10
CA VAL A 116 -11.88 -7.13 13.92
C VAL A 116 -13.37 -6.81 13.82
N THR A 117 -13.78 -6.07 12.78
CA THR A 117 -15.19 -6.01 12.39
C THR A 117 -15.47 -7.21 11.48
N GLY A 118 -16.22 -8.18 12.02
CA GLY A 118 -16.72 -9.33 11.28
C GLY A 118 -17.87 -8.95 10.35
N GLY A 119 -17.91 -9.59 9.19
CA GLY A 119 -19.11 -9.78 8.38
C GLY A 119 -19.58 -11.22 8.52
#